data_AF-A0A521PZN5-F1
#
_entry.id   AF-A0A521PZN5-F1
#
_cell.length_a   1.000
_cell.length_b   1.000
_cell.length_c   1.000
_cell.angle_alpha   90.00
_cell.angle_beta   90.00
_cell.angle_gamma   90.00
#
_symmetry.space_group_name_H-M   'P 1'
#
loop_
_entity.id
_entity.type
_entity.pdbx_description
1 polymer ?
#
loop_
_entity_poly.entity_id
_entity_poly.type
_entity_poly.pdbx_seq_one_letter_code
_entity_poly.pdbx_strand_id
1 'polypeptide(L)'
;MQIYQDKLTGEEWHFEDCVNVATLNSIPATLAASVVARPAGINRWDAVQGGWVPDVAAQLEENHKAALSRIEALEARQVRPLRELMLDASNTLAKNKLGQIDAEIAELREQLK
;
A
#
# COMPACT_ATOMS: atom_id res chain seq x y z
N MET A 1 6.65 -10.87 7.13
CA MET A 1 7.46 -11.89 6.42
C MET A 1 8.55 -11.17 5.67
N GLN A 2 9.81 -11.46 5.99
CA GLN A 2 11.00 -10.84 5.41
C GLN A 2 11.42 -11.60 4.15
N ILE A 3 11.62 -10.85 3.06
CA ILE A 3 12.09 -11.39 1.78
C ILE A 3 13.57 -11.09 1.62
N TYR A 4 14.27 -12.05 1.04
CA TYR A 4 15.68 -11.99 0.73
C TYR A 4 15.94 -12.49 -0.69
N GLN A 5 16.91 -11.90 -1.35
CA GLN A 5 17.32 -12.31 -2.70
C GLN A 5 18.78 -12.76 -2.71
N ASP A 6 19.04 -13.94 -3.25
CA ASP A 6 20.40 -14.41 -3.57
C ASP A 6 20.87 -13.79 -4.90
N LYS A 7 21.98 -13.05 -4.86
CA LYS A 7 22.61 -12.42 -6.03
C LYS A 7 23.24 -13.39 -7.02
N LEU A 8 23.63 -14.58 -6.57
CA LEU A 8 24.36 -15.56 -7.39
C LEU A 8 23.41 -16.49 -8.13
N THR A 9 22.37 -16.97 -7.45
CA THR A 9 21.43 -17.95 -8.01
C THR A 9 20.16 -17.31 -8.56
N GLY A 10 19.80 -16.11 -8.11
CA GLY A 10 18.53 -15.48 -8.44
C GLY A 10 17.34 -16.07 -7.66
N GLU A 11 17.59 -16.92 -6.65
CA GLU A 11 16.52 -17.47 -5.80
C GLU A 11 16.02 -16.46 -4.75
N GLU A 12 14.70 -16.44 -4.54
CA GLU A 12 14.02 -15.64 -3.53
C GLU A 12 13.68 -16.48 -2.29
N TRP A 13 13.93 -15.94 -1.10
CA TRP A 13 13.76 -16.64 0.17
C TRP A 13 12.87 -15.85 1.12
N HIS A 14 11.99 -16.57 1.84
CA HIS A 14 10.93 -15.99 2.66
C HIS A 14 11.09 -16.48 4.10
N PHE A 15 11.20 -15.55 5.05
CA PHE A 15 11.33 -15.87 6.46
C PHE A 15 10.30 -15.12 7.30
N GLU A 16 9.95 -15.66 8.46
CA GLU A 16 9.16 -14.92 9.45
C GLU A 16 9.92 -13.68 9.92
N ASP A 17 9.18 -12.65 10.33
CA ASP A 17 9.79 -11.41 10.82
C ASP A 17 10.60 -11.70 12.10
N CYS A 18 11.78 -11.07 12.24
CA CYS A 18 12.75 -11.26 13.32
C CYS A 18 13.67 -12.49 13.24
N VAL A 19 13.61 -13.29 12.18
CA VAL A 19 14.61 -14.35 11.96
C VAL A 19 15.95 -13.73 11.57
N ASN A 20 16.97 -13.92 12.41
CA ASN A 20 18.33 -13.51 12.07
C ASN A 20 18.95 -14.56 11.13
N VAL A 21 18.92 -14.28 9.83
CA VAL A 21 19.45 -15.16 8.77
C VAL A 21 20.92 -15.52 8.98
N ALA A 22 21.73 -14.65 9.60
CA ALA A 22 23.13 -14.94 9.92
C ALA A 22 23.31 -16.01 11.02
N THR A 23 22.24 -16.37 11.74
CA THR A 23 22.24 -17.36 12.83
C THR A 23 21.58 -18.68 12.45
N LEU A 24 21.04 -18.79 11.23
CA LEU A 24 20.44 -20.03 10.74
C LEU A 24 21.56 -21.01 10.35
N ASN A 25 21.82 -21.99 11.21
CA ASN A 25 22.83 -23.05 11.03
C ASN A 25 22.62 -23.93 9.77
N SER A 26 21.49 -23.79 9.09
CA SER A 26 21.11 -24.50 7.87
C SER A 26 21.32 -23.70 6.58
N ILE A 27 21.87 -22.47 6.65
CA ILE A 27 22.20 -21.66 5.48
C ILE A 27 23.70 -21.87 5.16
N PRO A 28 24.04 -22.37 3.95
CA PRO A 28 25.43 -22.44 3.50
C PRO A 28 26.16 -21.10 3.72
N ALA A 29 27.40 -21.13 4.23
CA ALA A 29 28.17 -19.92 4.54
C ALA A 29 28.36 -18.96 3.34
N THR A 30 28.19 -19.47 2.11
CA THR A 30 28.18 -18.70 0.85
C THR A 30 26.89 -17.89 0.62
N LEU A 31 25.75 -18.30 1.20
CA LEU A 31 24.47 -17.59 1.14
C LEU A 31 24.47 -16.37 2.08
N ALA A 32 25.04 -16.45 3.28
CA ALA A 32 25.06 -15.32 4.22
C ALA A 32 25.78 -14.06 3.67
N ALA A 33 26.72 -14.23 2.73
CA ALA A 33 27.46 -13.13 2.10
C ALA A 33 26.81 -12.58 0.83
N SER A 34 25.92 -13.34 0.17
CA SER A 34 25.41 -13.05 -1.18
C SER A 34 23.94 -12.65 -1.21
N VAL A 35 23.29 -12.71 -0.05
CA VAL A 35 21.85 -12.51 0.09
C VAL A 35 21.55 -11.10 0.60
N VAL A 36 20.60 -10.42 -0.03
CA VAL A 36 20.21 -9.04 0.32
C VAL A 36 18.75 -8.99 0.74
N ALA A 37 18.51 -8.50 1.96
CA ALA A 37 17.18 -8.27 2.50
C ALA A 37 16.43 -7.23 1.68
N ARG A 38 15.16 -7.49 1.36
CA ARG A 38 14.28 -6.49 0.79
C ARG A 38 14.09 -5.36 1.80
N PRO A 39 14.36 -4.10 1.43
CA PRO A 39 14.10 -2.97 2.30
C PRO A 39 12.59 -2.80 2.54
N ALA A 40 12.24 -2.01 3.56
CA ALA A 40 10.86 -1.65 3.81
C ALA A 40 10.22 -0.97 2.58
N GLY A 41 8.92 -1.17 2.39
CA GLY A 41 8.15 -0.65 1.25
C GLY A 41 8.03 -1.61 0.07
N ILE A 42 7.41 -1.14 -1.00
CA ILE A 42 7.16 -1.91 -2.22
C ILE A 42 8.38 -1.81 -3.13
N ASN A 43 9.18 -2.87 -3.15
CA ASN A 43 10.40 -2.97 -3.93
C ASN A 43 10.39 -4.26 -4.75
N ARG A 44 11.00 -4.22 -5.93
CA ARG A 44 11.25 -5.38 -6.78
C ARG A 44 12.75 -5.60 -6.96
N TRP A 45 13.15 -6.84 -7.19
CA TRP A 45 14.54 -7.13 -7.51
C TRP A 45 14.85 -6.77 -8.96
N ASP A 46 15.92 -6.01 -9.17
CA ASP A 46 16.50 -5.74 -10.48
C ASP A 46 17.81 -6.53 -10.62
N ALA A 47 17.77 -7.59 -11.42
CA ALA A 47 18.95 -8.43 -11.66
C ALA A 47 20.04 -7.72 -12.48
N VAL A 48 19.70 -6.68 -13.27
CA VAL A 48 20.66 -5.89 -14.05
C VAL A 48 21.43 -4.95 -13.14
N GLN A 49 20.75 -4.33 -12.18
CA GLN A 49 21.39 -3.48 -11.17
C GLN A 49 21.94 -4.28 -9.97
N GLY A 50 21.56 -5.55 -9.84
CA GLY A 50 21.98 -6.44 -8.75
C GLY A 50 21.45 -5.98 -7.38
N GLY A 51 20.25 -5.40 -7.34
CA GLY A 51 19.70 -4.77 -6.14
C GLY A 51 18.19 -4.59 -6.14
N TRP A 52 17.66 -4.27 -4.97
CA TRP A 52 16.25 -3.88 -4.80
C TRP A 52 16.05 -2.47 -5.33
N VAL A 53 15.06 -2.31 -6.22
CA VAL A 53 14.62 -1.01 -6.73
C VAL A 53 13.17 -0.76 -6.35
N PRO A 54 12.77 0.50 -6.09
CA PRO A 54 11.38 0.83 -5.82
C PRO A 54 10.49 0.37 -6.97
N ASP A 55 9.42 -0.38 -6.65
CA ASP A 55 8.46 -0.80 -7.67
C ASP A 55 7.36 0.24 -7.80
N VAL A 56 7.66 1.28 -8.58
CA VAL A 56 6.78 2.44 -8.77
C VAL A 56 5.40 2.04 -9.29
N ALA A 57 5.32 1.04 -10.16
CA ALA A 57 4.05 0.57 -10.72
C ALA A 57 3.18 -0.10 -9.65
N ALA A 58 3.76 -1.01 -8.86
CA ALA A 58 3.05 -1.65 -7.76
C ALA A 58 2.66 -0.66 -6.65
N GLN A 59 3.50 0.35 -6.38
CA GLN A 59 3.16 1.41 -5.43
C GLN A 59 2.00 2.29 -5.92
N LEU A 60 1.97 2.62 -7.22
CA LEU A 60 0.88 3.38 -7.82
C LEU A 60 -0.43 2.59 -7.77
N GLU A 61 -0.40 1.29 -8.07
CA GLU A 61 -1.55 0.41 -8.00
C GLU A 61 -2.11 0.29 -6.57
N GLU A 62 -1.24 0.18 -5.56
CA GLU A 62 -1.67 0.15 -4.16
C GLU A 62 -2.31 1.49 -3.73
N ASN A 63 -1.71 2.61 -4.13
CA ASN A 63 -2.28 3.93 -3.88
C ASN A 63 -3.64 4.10 -4.56
N HIS A 64 -3.78 3.60 -5.79
CA HIS A 64 -5.02 3.60 -6.55
C HIS A 64 -6.11 2.79 -5.83
N LYS A 65 -5.79 1.58 -5.35
CA LYS A 65 -6.71 0.76 -4.54
C LYS A 65 -7.10 1.44 -3.23
N ALA A 66 -6.14 2.04 -2.54
CA ALA A 66 -6.39 2.75 -1.28
C ALA A 66 -7.33 3.95 -1.47
N ALA A 67 -7.11 4.74 -2.52
CA ALA A 67 -7.97 5.87 -2.87
C ALA A 67 -9.38 5.41 -3.26
N LEU A 68 -9.53 4.33 -4.05
CA LEU A 68 -10.84 3.76 -4.39
C LEU A 68 -11.59 3.26 -3.15
N SER A 69 -10.92 2.52 -2.26
CA SER A 69 -11.53 2.06 -1.01
C SER A 69 -11.96 3.23 -0.11
N ARG A 70 -11.18 4.32 -0.09
CA ARG A 70 -11.54 5.52 0.65
C ARG A 70 -12.77 6.22 0.05
N ILE A 71 -12.87 6.30 -1.27
CA ILE A 71 -14.04 6.84 -1.97
C ILE A 71 -15.29 6.03 -1.60
N GLU A 72 -15.23 4.70 -1.67
CA GLU A 72 -16.36 3.83 -1.32
C GLU A 72 -16.84 4.07 0.13
N ALA A 73 -15.90 4.18 1.07
CA ALA A 73 -16.22 4.49 2.46
C ALA A 73 -16.85 5.88 2.65
N LEU A 74 -16.43 6.87 1.85
CA LEU A 74 -17.00 8.22 1.86
C LEU A 74 -18.41 8.24 1.25
N GLU A 75 -18.63 7.54 0.15
CA GLU A 75 -19.95 7.39 -0.49
C GLU A 75 -20.95 6.72 0.47
N ALA A 76 -20.53 5.69 1.21
CA ALA A 76 -21.36 5.08 2.26
C ALA A 76 -21.73 6.09 3.38
N ARG A 77 -20.83 7.02 3.71
CA ARG A 77 -21.07 8.06 4.73
C ARG A 77 -22.03 9.14 4.28
N GLN A 78 -22.27 9.32 2.97
CA GLN A 78 -23.24 10.29 2.45
C GLN A 78 -24.70 9.93 2.78
N VAL A 79 -25.01 8.65 3.01
CA VAL A 79 -26.38 8.17 3.25
C VAL A 79 -27.05 8.89 4.43
N ARG A 80 -26.31 9.15 5.51
CA ARG A 80 -26.84 9.83 6.69
C ARG A 80 -27.22 11.30 6.43
N PRO A 81 -26.31 12.18 5.97
CA PRO A 81 -26.66 13.58 5.68
C PRO A 81 -27.74 13.67 4.59
N LEU A 82 -27.77 12.77 3.60
CA LEU A 82 -28.85 12.72 2.62
C LEU A 82 -30.22 12.44 3.27
N ARG A 83 -30.30 11.46 4.18
CA ARG A 83 -31.53 11.20 4.95
C ARG A 83 -31.92 12.40 5.82
N GLU A 84 -30.96 13.05 6.47
CA GLU A 84 -31.20 14.25 7.28
C GLU A 84 -31.78 15.39 6.43
N LEU A 85 -31.31 15.57 5.19
CA LEU A 85 -31.84 16.57 4.24
C LEU A 85 -33.21 16.21 3.66
N MET A 86 -33.53 14.91 3.53
CA MET A 86 -34.88 14.48 3.15
C MET A 86 -35.91 14.79 4.24
N LEU A 87 -35.51 14.73 5.52
CA LEU A 87 -36.38 15.07 6.66
C LEU A 87 -36.47 16.58 6.87
N ASP A 88 -35.36 17.31 6.70
CA ASP A 88 -35.28 18.75 6.80
C ASP A 88 -34.34 19.33 5.75
N ALA A 89 -34.91 19.86 4.67
CA ALA A 89 -34.17 20.46 3.57
C ALA A 89 -33.40 21.73 3.98
N SER A 90 -33.70 22.33 5.13
CA SER A 90 -33.00 23.50 5.66
C SER A 90 -31.84 23.15 6.59
N ASN A 91 -31.60 21.86 6.87
CA ASN A 91 -30.54 21.40 7.76
C ASN A 91 -29.13 21.71 7.22
N THR A 92 -28.61 22.87 7.62
CA THR A 92 -27.29 23.39 7.20
C THR A 92 -26.15 22.46 7.59
N LEU A 93 -26.26 21.76 8.72
CA LEU A 93 -25.21 20.85 9.19
C LEU A 93 -25.08 19.63 8.28
N ALA A 94 -26.21 19.08 7.83
CA ALA A 94 -26.22 17.99 6.85
C ALA A 94 -25.69 18.44 5.48
N LYS A 95 -26.03 19.66 5.02
CA LYS A 95 -25.47 20.25 3.79
C LYS A 95 -23.95 20.38 3.86
N ASN A 96 -23.43 20.93 4.96
CA ASN A 96 -21.99 21.14 5.15
C ASN A 96 -21.23 19.80 5.17
N LYS A 97 -21.76 18.79 5.87
CA LYS A 97 -21.15 17.45 5.88
C LYS A 97 -21.14 16.81 4.50
N LEU A 98 -22.23 16.94 3.75
CA LEU A 98 -22.31 16.40 2.39
C LEU A 98 -21.27 17.09 1.49
N GLY A 99 -21.18 18.42 1.53
CA GLY A 99 -20.19 19.17 0.76
C GLY A 99 -18.73 18.84 1.12
N GLN A 100 -18.43 18.58 2.40
CA GLN A 100 -17.11 18.10 2.82
C GLN A 100 -16.78 16.72 2.22
N ILE A 101 -17.74 15.79 2.27
CA ILE A 101 -17.56 14.46 1.68
C ILE A 101 -17.35 14.56 0.17
N ASP A 102 -18.12 15.40 -0.52
CA ASP A 102 -17.99 15.59 -1.97
C ASP A 102 -16.62 16.19 -2.35
N ALA A 103 -16.11 17.13 -1.55
CA ALA A 103 -14.78 17.70 -1.73
C ALA A 103 -13.68 16.64 -1.53
N GLU A 104 -13.75 15.84 -0.46
CA GLU A 104 -12.80 14.75 -0.22
C GLU A 104 -12.82 13.71 -1.37
N ILE A 105 -14.00 13.35 -1.89
CA ILE A 105 -14.14 12.43 -3.02
C ILE A 105 -13.55 13.06 -4.30
N ALA A 106 -13.79 14.34 -4.54
CA ALA A 106 -13.27 15.03 -5.72
C ALA A 106 -11.72 15.07 -5.71
N GLU A 107 -11.11 15.37 -4.57
CA GLU A 107 -9.65 15.34 -4.40
C GLU A 107 -9.08 13.94 -4.63
N LEU A 108 -9.70 12.90 -4.06
CA LEU A 108 -9.27 11.51 -4.27
C LEU A 108 -9.40 11.09 -5.74
N ARG A 109 -10.46 11.53 -6.44
CA ARG A 109 -10.63 11.25 -7.88
C ARG A 109 -9.60 11.96 -8.74
N GLU A 110 -9.14 13.14 -8.34
CA GLU A 110 -8.05 13.84 -9.03
C GLU A 110 -6.72 13.09 -8.88
N GLN A 111 -6.48 12.44 -7.73
CA GLN A 111 -5.29 11.60 -7.51
C GLN A 111 -5.29 10.30 -8.34
N LEU A 112 -6.45 9.90 -8.86
CA LEU A 112 -6.62 8.70 -9.69
C LEU A 112 -6.46 8.99 -11.20
N LYS A 113 -6.35 10.25 -11.63
CA LYS A 113 -6.16 10.65 -13.03
C LYS A 113 -4.68 10.66 -13.42
#